data_AF-A0A4Q4VK26-F1
#
_entry.id   AF-A0A4Q4VK26-F1
#
_cell.length_a   1.000
_cell.length_b   1.000
_cell.length_c   1.000
_cell.angle_alpha   90.00
_cell.angle_beta   90.00
_cell.angle_gamma   90.00
#
_symmetry.space_group_name_H-M   'P 1'
#
loop_
_entity.id
_entity.type
_entity.pdbx_description
1 polymer ?
#
loop_
_entity_poly.entity_id
_entity_poly.type
_entity_poly.pdbx_seq_one_letter_code
_entity_poly.pdbx_strand_id
1 'polypeptide(L)'
;MRGPSTNRARRFTFVEPSPELFVSASGYAGRFAAKDWFSPASVALGPLSFEEHCKHALEKEERGWFLVPDPLRLCQHLLRKCLDAEVCLHHLARAISAQTDVRDELAGVSIAVARSRTERDVPCGWILVAAAAWSPQVFAALFPAAPLVLPITSIAGHSLVALDRERPSARRLPRRLPLQRPGYSPEIFFRAAGNIYIADLNSAAEPLSPLAAELGAHEDGDDDHAGGRIDVLREGLCFRPADLRPHPRPLPGASARVWALGRS
;
A
#
# COMPACT_ATOMS: atom_id res chain seq x y z
N MET A 1 -2.13 48.04 -5.58
CA MET A 1 -2.70 47.37 -4.41
C MET A 1 -2.68 45.87 -4.66
N ARG A 2 -1.83 45.11 -3.95
CA ARG A 2 -1.89 43.64 -3.97
C ARG A 2 -3.07 43.25 -3.07
N GLY A 3 -4.06 42.57 -3.63
CA GLY A 3 -5.20 42.06 -2.87
C GLY A 3 -4.75 41.10 -1.76
N PRO A 4 -5.58 40.87 -0.73
CA PRO A 4 -5.21 40.02 0.39
C PRO A 4 -4.89 38.62 -0.15
N SER A 5 -3.64 38.16 0.08
CA SER A 5 -3.30 36.77 -0.15
C SER A 5 -4.13 35.94 0.81
N THR A 6 -5.21 35.35 0.33
CA THR A 6 -5.95 34.35 1.09
C THR A 6 -4.98 33.19 1.30
N ASN A 7 -4.54 33.03 2.54
CA ASN A 7 -3.86 31.83 2.98
C ASN A 7 -4.90 30.71 2.91
N ARG A 8 -5.11 30.17 1.70
CA ARG A 8 -6.10 29.13 1.43
C ARG A 8 -5.63 27.93 2.25
N ALA A 9 -6.29 27.68 3.39
CA ALA A 9 -5.96 26.59 4.29
C ALA A 9 -5.79 25.32 3.44
N ARG A 10 -4.58 24.76 3.45
CA ARG A 10 -4.26 23.54 2.68
C ARG A 10 -4.98 22.39 3.35
N ARG A 11 -6.18 22.08 2.85
CA ARG A 11 -6.99 20.97 3.32
C ARG A 11 -6.64 19.71 2.51
N PHE A 12 -6.30 18.64 3.21
CA PHE A 12 -6.07 17.33 2.61
C PHE A 12 -7.29 16.44 2.89
N THR A 13 -7.64 15.64 1.90
CA THR A 13 -8.75 14.70 1.97
C THR A 13 -8.32 13.37 1.39
N PHE A 14 -8.59 12.29 2.10
CA PHE A 14 -8.45 10.92 1.64
C PHE A 14 -9.81 10.37 1.20
N VAL A 15 -9.80 9.61 0.12
CA VAL A 15 -10.97 8.90 -0.42
C VAL A 15 -10.58 7.44 -0.53
N GLU A 16 -11.20 6.59 0.30
CA GLU A 16 -10.89 5.17 0.39
C GLU A 16 -12.15 4.34 0.10
N PRO A 17 -12.18 3.60 -1.02
CA PRO A 17 -13.36 2.82 -1.41
C PRO A 17 -13.50 1.50 -0.65
N SER A 18 -12.41 0.97 -0.10
CA SER A 18 -12.41 -0.31 0.60
C SER A 18 -13.31 -0.28 1.85
N PRO A 19 -14.08 -1.35 2.15
CA PRO A 19 -14.84 -1.48 3.39
C PRO A 19 -13.97 -1.65 4.64
N GLU A 20 -12.77 -2.18 4.46
CA GLU A 20 -11.77 -2.34 5.51
C GLU A 20 -10.50 -1.57 5.13
N LEU A 21 -9.95 -0.84 6.09
CA LEU A 21 -8.70 -0.11 5.91
C LEU A 21 -7.52 -1.08 5.95
N PHE A 22 -6.44 -0.74 5.24
CA PHE A 22 -5.17 -1.46 5.26
C PHE A 22 -5.19 -2.89 4.68
N VAL A 23 -6.24 -3.30 3.98
CA VAL A 23 -6.35 -4.60 3.30
C VAL A 23 -5.65 -4.68 1.94
N SER A 24 -4.81 -3.71 1.61
CA SER A 24 -3.92 -3.76 0.46
C SER A 24 -2.52 -4.23 0.87
N ALA A 25 -1.56 -4.27 -0.07
CA ALA A 25 -0.20 -4.77 0.17
C ALA A 25 0.48 -4.22 1.44
N SER A 26 0.16 -2.99 1.84
CA SER A 26 0.69 -2.36 3.05
C SER A 26 0.35 -3.13 4.33
N GLY A 27 -0.84 -3.74 4.45
CA GLY A 27 -1.21 -4.52 5.65
C GLY A 27 -0.75 -5.97 5.64
N TYR A 28 -0.23 -6.46 4.50
CA TYR A 28 0.26 -7.85 4.32
C TYR A 28 1.79 -7.94 4.23
N ALA A 29 2.51 -6.82 4.38
CA ALA A 29 3.96 -6.80 4.23
C ALA A 29 4.72 -7.56 5.34
N GLY A 30 5.88 -8.11 4.96
CA GLY A 30 6.63 -9.09 5.76
C GLY A 30 7.31 -8.59 7.04
N ARG A 31 7.28 -7.29 7.36
CA ARG A 31 8.04 -6.63 8.45
C ARG A 31 9.55 -6.61 8.25
N PHE A 32 9.97 -6.38 7.02
CA PHE A 32 11.38 -6.34 6.65
C PHE A 32 11.70 -5.06 5.87
N ALA A 33 12.82 -4.40 6.22
CA ALA A 33 13.43 -3.34 5.43
C ALA A 33 14.91 -3.62 5.33
N ALA A 34 15.40 -3.64 4.10
CA ALA A 34 16.81 -3.57 3.80
C ALA A 34 17.18 -2.11 3.51
N LYS A 35 18.40 -1.72 3.82
CA LYS A 35 18.94 -0.39 3.49
C LYS A 35 19.39 -0.31 2.03
N ASP A 36 19.84 -1.42 1.47
CA ASP A 36 20.61 -1.51 0.23
C ASP A 36 20.01 -2.49 -0.80
N TRP A 37 18.90 -3.16 -0.51
CA TRP A 37 18.24 -4.07 -1.45
C TRP A 37 17.22 -3.36 -2.35
N PHE A 38 17.73 -2.42 -3.14
CA PHE A 38 16.92 -1.65 -4.07
C PHE A 38 17.47 -1.79 -5.48
N SER A 39 16.58 -1.78 -6.46
CA SER A 39 17.01 -1.67 -7.86
C SER A 39 17.71 -0.33 -8.07
N PRO A 40 18.56 -0.19 -9.11
CA PRO A 40 19.22 1.08 -9.42
C PRO A 40 18.24 2.26 -9.54
N ALA A 41 17.01 2.01 -10.01
CA ALA A 41 15.96 3.01 -10.12
C ALA A 41 15.49 3.57 -8.76
N SER A 42 15.62 2.81 -7.66
CA SER A 42 15.11 3.17 -6.34
C SER A 42 16.19 3.27 -5.25
N VAL A 43 17.46 3.08 -5.62
CA VAL A 43 18.59 3.02 -4.67
C VAL A 43 18.78 4.31 -3.87
N ALA A 44 18.46 5.47 -4.46
CA ALA A 44 18.55 6.75 -3.76
C ALA A 44 17.48 6.92 -2.66
N LEU A 45 16.31 6.27 -2.83
CA LEU A 45 15.22 6.31 -1.85
C LEU A 45 15.37 5.26 -0.76
N GLY A 46 16.13 4.19 -1.03
CA GLY A 46 16.32 3.08 -0.11
C GLY A 46 16.81 3.51 1.28
N PRO A 47 17.95 4.22 1.38
CA PRO A 47 18.47 4.73 2.64
C PRO A 47 17.51 5.69 3.35
N LEU A 48 16.84 6.59 2.61
CA LEU A 48 15.89 7.54 3.19
C LEU A 48 14.67 6.81 3.79
N SER A 49 14.09 5.88 3.03
CA SER A 49 13.00 5.03 3.51
C SER A 49 13.42 4.24 4.75
N PHE A 50 14.60 3.62 4.71
CA PHE A 50 15.14 2.87 5.84
C PHE A 50 15.27 3.75 7.09
N GLU A 51 15.84 4.95 6.97
CA GLU A 51 16.00 5.89 8.07
C GLU A 51 14.66 6.33 8.68
N GLU A 52 13.65 6.62 7.85
CA GLU A 52 12.31 6.97 8.34
C GLU A 52 11.64 5.80 9.08
N HIS A 53 11.77 4.58 8.57
CA HIS A 53 11.27 3.39 9.28
C HIS A 53 12.00 3.19 10.62
N CYS A 54 13.31 3.45 10.70
CA CYS A 54 14.07 3.38 11.95
C CYS A 54 13.62 4.42 13.00
N LYS A 55 13.16 5.61 12.58
CA LYS A 55 12.60 6.63 13.51
C LYS A 55 11.30 6.16 14.16
N HIS A 56 10.53 5.33 13.48
CA HIS A 56 9.24 4.84 13.93
C HIS A 56 9.25 3.38 14.39
N ALA A 57 10.42 2.74 14.38
CA ALA A 57 10.58 1.36 14.83
C ALA A 57 10.29 1.23 16.33
N LEU A 58 9.29 0.42 16.65
CA LEU A 58 8.91 0.08 18.02
C LEU A 58 9.93 -0.88 18.66
N GLU A 59 10.73 -1.58 17.85
CA GLU A 59 11.77 -2.52 18.28
C GLU A 59 13.03 -2.29 17.44
N LYS A 60 14.20 -2.23 18.07
CA LYS A 60 15.49 -2.07 17.40
C LYS A 60 16.37 -3.27 17.74
N GLU A 61 16.86 -3.98 16.73
CA GLU A 61 17.88 -5.01 16.91
C GLU A 61 19.23 -4.53 16.33
N GLU A 62 20.24 -4.45 17.18
CA GLU A 62 21.62 -4.11 16.80
C GLU A 62 22.26 -5.26 16.01
N ARG A 63 21.98 -5.36 14.70
CA ARG A 63 22.82 -6.05 13.70
C ARG A 63 22.24 -5.87 12.30
N GLY A 64 22.56 -4.74 11.66
CA GLY A 64 22.51 -4.53 10.20
C GLY A 64 21.14 -4.58 9.50
N TRP A 65 20.11 -5.17 10.10
CA TRP A 65 18.81 -5.45 9.50
C TRP A 65 17.73 -5.25 10.57
N PHE A 66 17.25 -4.01 10.73
CA PHE A 66 16.19 -3.76 11.70
C PHE A 66 14.89 -4.37 11.20
N LEU A 67 14.24 -5.19 12.04
CA LEU A 67 12.83 -5.51 11.88
C LEU A 67 12.05 -4.19 11.82
N VAL A 68 11.30 -4.01 10.75
CA VAL A 68 10.47 -2.80 10.57
C VAL A 68 9.32 -2.89 11.56
N PRO A 69 8.88 -1.76 12.14
CA PRO A 69 7.62 -1.74 12.88
C PRO A 69 6.54 -2.40 12.04
N ASP A 70 5.69 -3.19 12.70
CA ASP A 70 4.52 -3.82 12.08
C ASP A 70 3.88 -2.90 11.04
N PRO A 71 3.82 -3.25 9.74
CA PRO A 71 3.50 -2.29 8.69
C PRO A 71 2.05 -1.85 8.82
N LEU A 72 1.19 -2.73 9.33
CA LEU A 72 -0.17 -2.38 9.73
C LEU A 72 -0.19 -1.33 10.84
N ARG A 73 0.58 -1.52 11.91
CA ARG A 73 0.67 -0.52 13.00
C ARG A 73 1.28 0.79 12.54
N LEU A 74 2.27 0.74 11.65
CA LEU A 74 2.86 1.95 11.06
C LEU A 74 1.81 2.71 10.23
N CYS A 75 1.07 2.03 9.35
CA CYS A 75 0.01 2.65 8.57
C CYS A 75 -1.11 3.21 9.46
N GLN A 76 -1.52 2.49 10.50
CA GLN A 76 -2.49 2.96 11.49
C GLN A 76 -2.01 4.22 12.21
N HIS A 77 -0.74 4.23 12.64
CA HIS A 77 -0.12 5.39 13.29
C HIS A 77 -0.05 6.61 12.37
N LEU A 78 0.36 6.41 11.11
CA LEU A 78 0.42 7.48 10.12
C LEU A 78 -0.96 8.04 9.81
N LEU A 79 -1.97 7.17 9.61
CA LEU A 79 -3.35 7.61 9.43
C LEU A 79 -3.82 8.41 10.65
N ARG A 80 -3.54 7.93 11.87
CA ARG A 80 -3.91 8.63 13.10
C ARG A 80 -3.32 10.03 13.14
N LYS A 81 -2.02 10.18 12.84
CA LYS A 81 -1.35 11.48 12.74
C LYS A 81 -1.99 12.39 11.69
N CYS A 82 -2.41 11.85 10.54
CA CYS A 82 -3.12 12.63 9.53
C CYS A 82 -4.48 13.13 10.06
N LEU A 83 -5.25 12.26 10.72
CA LEU A 83 -6.55 12.62 11.29
C LEU A 83 -6.41 13.66 12.42
N ASP A 84 -5.41 13.52 13.29
CA ASP A 84 -5.10 14.50 14.34
C ASP A 84 -4.66 15.86 13.76
N ALA A 85 -4.16 15.87 12.51
CA ALA A 85 -3.85 17.07 11.73
C ALA A 85 -5.03 17.55 10.86
N GLU A 86 -6.26 17.14 11.19
CA GLU A 86 -7.52 17.54 10.54
C GLU A 86 -7.64 17.12 9.05
N VAL A 87 -6.91 16.09 8.62
CA VAL A 87 -7.13 15.46 7.30
C VAL A 87 -8.50 14.77 7.31
N CYS A 88 -9.33 15.07 6.31
CA CYS A 88 -10.64 14.44 6.19
C CYS A 88 -10.52 13.06 5.53
N LEU A 89 -11.17 12.03 6.09
CA LEU A 89 -11.24 10.71 5.49
C LEU A 89 -12.67 10.40 5.05
N HIS A 90 -12.89 10.32 3.74
CA HIS A 90 -14.07 9.71 3.14
C HIS A 90 -13.83 8.21 2.96
N HIS A 91 -14.18 7.43 3.98
CA HIS A 91 -14.14 5.96 3.96
C HIS A 91 -15.41 5.38 3.34
N LEU A 92 -15.32 4.21 2.70
CA LEU A 92 -16.40 3.63 1.90
C LEU A 92 -16.87 4.61 0.82
N ALA A 93 -15.92 5.33 0.22
CA ALA A 93 -16.18 6.31 -0.82
C ALA A 93 -15.24 6.14 -1.99
N ARG A 94 -15.77 6.25 -3.20
CA ARG A 94 -15.00 6.11 -4.44
C ARG A 94 -15.01 7.43 -5.19
N ALA A 95 -13.84 7.90 -5.60
CA ALA A 95 -13.72 8.97 -6.57
C ALA A 95 -14.21 8.49 -7.94
N ILE A 96 -15.19 9.20 -8.53
CA ILE A 96 -15.89 8.78 -9.76
C ILE A 96 -15.68 9.72 -10.94
N SER A 97 -15.44 11.01 -10.71
CA SER A 97 -15.15 11.97 -11.77
C SER A 97 -14.38 13.18 -11.24
N ALA A 98 -13.46 13.71 -12.05
CA ALA A 98 -12.84 15.01 -11.80
C ALA A 98 -13.74 16.13 -12.35
N GLN A 99 -13.84 17.22 -11.61
CA GLN A 99 -14.64 18.40 -11.98
C GLN A 99 -13.71 19.55 -12.35
N THR A 100 -14.06 20.25 -13.43
CA THR A 100 -13.39 21.49 -13.84
C THR A 100 -14.28 22.71 -13.61
N ASP A 101 -13.66 23.87 -13.42
CA ASP A 101 -14.38 25.14 -13.42
C ASP A 101 -14.62 25.66 -14.85
N VAL A 102 -15.18 26.87 -14.95
CA VAL A 102 -15.47 27.54 -16.23
C VAL A 102 -14.22 27.89 -17.06
N ARG A 103 -13.02 27.68 -16.53
CA ARG A 103 -11.73 27.90 -17.20
C ARG A 103 -11.03 26.60 -17.56
N ASP A 104 -11.74 25.47 -17.47
CA ASP A 104 -11.21 24.12 -17.63
C ASP A 104 -10.09 23.78 -16.63
N GLU A 105 -10.04 24.44 -15.47
CA GLU A 105 -9.10 24.12 -14.39
C GLU A 105 -9.73 23.16 -13.38
N LEU A 106 -8.94 22.21 -12.84
CA LEU A 106 -9.39 21.27 -11.81
C LEU A 106 -9.93 22.03 -10.59
N ALA A 107 -11.20 21.79 -10.26
CA ALA A 107 -11.92 22.47 -9.19
C ALA A 107 -12.43 21.52 -8.09
N GLY A 108 -12.59 20.24 -8.40
CA GLY A 108 -13.10 19.26 -7.46
C GLY A 108 -13.05 17.83 -7.96
N VAL A 109 -13.54 16.92 -7.11
CA VAL A 109 -13.79 15.53 -7.44
C VAL A 109 -15.15 15.13 -6.90
N SER A 110 -15.97 14.47 -7.71
CA SER A 110 -17.19 13.84 -7.24
C SER A 110 -16.85 12.46 -6.66
N ILE A 111 -17.38 12.18 -5.48
CA ILE A 111 -17.23 10.90 -4.79
C ILE A 111 -18.58 10.23 -4.62
N ALA A 112 -18.64 8.92 -4.90
CA ALA A 112 -19.78 8.07 -4.58
C ALA A 112 -19.57 7.48 -3.18
N VAL A 113 -20.48 7.75 -2.24
CA VAL A 113 -20.41 7.22 -0.88
C VAL A 113 -21.32 6.00 -0.75
N ALA A 114 -20.73 4.83 -0.53
CA ALA A 114 -21.47 3.55 -0.53
C ALA A 114 -22.55 3.49 0.55
N ARG A 115 -22.28 4.04 1.75
CA ARG A 115 -23.22 4.01 2.89
C ARG A 115 -24.51 4.78 2.63
N SER A 116 -24.42 5.94 1.99
CA SER A 116 -25.58 6.80 1.73
C SER A 116 -26.15 6.61 0.32
N ARG A 117 -25.46 5.87 -0.57
CA ARG A 117 -25.79 5.77 -2.01
C ARG A 117 -25.97 7.14 -2.66
N THR A 118 -25.20 8.12 -2.20
CA THR A 118 -25.23 9.49 -2.70
C THR A 118 -23.87 9.87 -3.27
N GLU A 119 -23.90 10.73 -4.28
CA GLU A 119 -22.73 11.44 -4.73
C GLU A 119 -22.51 12.72 -3.91
N ARG A 120 -21.25 13.09 -3.72
CA ARG A 120 -20.85 14.32 -3.05
C ARG A 120 -19.67 14.93 -3.77
N ASP A 121 -19.64 16.26 -3.83
CA ASP A 121 -18.53 16.97 -4.42
C ASP A 121 -17.53 17.42 -3.35
N VAL A 122 -16.26 17.13 -3.60
CA VAL A 122 -15.14 17.52 -2.75
C VAL A 122 -14.30 18.54 -3.49
N PRO A 123 -14.31 19.83 -3.08
CA PRO A 123 -13.50 20.85 -3.71
C PRO A 123 -11.99 20.57 -3.55
N CYS A 124 -11.25 20.55 -4.66
CA CYS A 124 -9.81 20.33 -4.66
C CYS A 124 -9.16 20.93 -5.91
N GLY A 125 -7.97 21.51 -5.76
CA GLY A 125 -7.17 22.00 -6.90
C GLY A 125 -6.04 21.07 -7.32
N TRP A 126 -5.91 19.92 -6.65
CA TRP A 126 -4.87 18.91 -6.86
C TRP A 126 -5.45 17.54 -6.55
N ILE A 127 -5.12 16.55 -7.37
CA ILE A 127 -5.44 15.14 -7.13
C ILE A 127 -4.12 14.36 -7.07
N LEU A 128 -3.98 13.57 -6.01
CA LEU A 128 -2.90 12.58 -5.85
C LEU A 128 -3.50 11.19 -5.99
N VAL A 129 -3.08 10.44 -7.00
CA VAL A 129 -3.49 9.03 -7.17
C VAL A 129 -2.49 8.15 -6.44
N ALA A 130 -2.90 7.62 -5.29
CA ALA A 130 -2.11 6.74 -4.42
C ALA A 130 -2.78 5.35 -4.26
N ALA A 131 -3.37 4.83 -5.34
CA ALA A 131 -4.16 3.60 -5.34
C ALA A 131 -3.35 2.33 -5.70
N ALA A 132 -2.02 2.35 -5.53
CA ALA A 132 -1.14 1.22 -5.80
C ALA A 132 -1.41 0.56 -7.18
N ALA A 133 -1.62 -0.77 -7.22
CA ALA A 133 -1.92 -1.53 -8.44
C ALA A 133 -3.21 -1.07 -9.15
N TRP A 134 -4.14 -0.44 -8.43
CA TRP A 134 -5.40 0.09 -8.97
C TRP A 134 -5.27 1.49 -9.57
N SER A 135 -4.08 2.12 -9.50
CA SER A 135 -3.86 3.49 -10.00
C SER A 135 -4.28 3.68 -11.46
N PRO A 136 -4.01 2.76 -12.42
CA PRO A 136 -4.49 2.90 -13.80
C PRO A 136 -6.01 3.00 -13.90
N GLN A 137 -6.75 2.18 -13.13
CA GLN A 137 -8.21 2.15 -13.16
C GLN A 137 -8.81 3.41 -12.53
N VAL A 138 -8.23 3.87 -11.41
CA VAL A 138 -8.63 5.13 -10.77
C VAL A 138 -8.35 6.32 -11.69
N PHE A 139 -7.19 6.35 -12.34
CA PHE A 139 -6.84 7.42 -13.27
C PHE A 139 -7.76 7.45 -14.48
N ALA A 140 -8.03 6.30 -15.11
CA ALA A 140 -8.94 6.21 -16.25
C ALA A 140 -10.38 6.61 -15.89
N ALA A 141 -10.84 6.28 -14.68
CA ALA A 141 -12.17 6.72 -14.21
C ALA A 141 -12.24 8.24 -14.01
N LEU A 142 -11.20 8.85 -13.45
CA LEU A 142 -11.16 10.29 -13.19
C LEU A 142 -10.93 11.12 -14.45
N PHE A 143 -10.16 10.60 -15.40
CA PHE A 143 -9.71 11.31 -16.61
C PHE A 143 -9.94 10.48 -17.87
N PRO A 144 -11.20 10.14 -18.23
CA PRO A 144 -11.50 9.21 -19.32
C PRO A 144 -11.06 9.72 -20.71
N ALA A 145 -10.94 11.04 -20.88
CA ALA A 145 -10.46 11.66 -22.12
C ALA A 145 -8.93 11.81 -22.17
N ALA A 146 -8.20 11.51 -21.09
CA ALA A 146 -6.75 11.64 -21.07
C ALA A 146 -6.11 10.50 -21.89
N PRO A 147 -5.18 10.81 -22.81
CA PRO A 147 -4.48 9.79 -23.59
C PRO A 147 -3.44 9.01 -22.78
N LEU A 148 -3.19 9.42 -21.53
CA LEU A 148 -2.16 8.84 -20.67
C LEU A 148 -2.61 7.48 -20.13
N VAL A 149 -1.84 6.45 -20.44
CA VAL A 149 -1.94 5.14 -19.79
C VAL A 149 -0.81 5.01 -18.77
N LEU A 150 -1.17 4.80 -17.49
CA LEU A 150 -0.17 4.58 -16.44
C LEU A 150 0.45 3.18 -16.61
N PRO A 151 1.79 3.06 -16.72
CA PRO A 151 2.48 1.79 -16.95
C PRO A 151 2.67 1.00 -15.65
N ILE A 152 1.58 0.86 -14.89
CA ILE A 152 1.55 0.12 -13.62
C ILE A 152 0.77 -1.17 -13.86
N THR A 153 1.38 -2.30 -13.57
CA THR A 153 0.75 -3.63 -13.56
C THR A 153 0.65 -4.18 -12.14
N SER A 154 -0.06 -5.28 -11.97
CA SER A 154 -0.24 -5.99 -10.70
C SER A 154 0.55 -7.28 -10.68
N ILE A 155 1.23 -7.55 -9.57
CA ILE A 155 1.77 -8.87 -9.26
C ILE A 155 1.12 -9.33 -7.96
N ALA A 156 0.33 -10.40 -8.02
CA ALA A 156 -0.20 -11.06 -6.84
C ALA A 156 0.95 -11.63 -6.01
N GLY A 157 0.85 -11.52 -4.68
CA GLY A 157 1.77 -12.13 -3.73
C GLY A 157 0.98 -12.75 -2.58
N HIS A 158 1.26 -14.03 -2.34
CA HIS A 158 0.69 -14.78 -1.24
C HIS A 158 1.61 -14.74 -0.02
N SER A 159 1.00 -14.72 1.16
CA SER A 159 1.71 -14.70 2.43
C SER A 159 0.96 -15.49 3.49
N LEU A 160 1.71 -16.02 4.44
CA LEU A 160 1.21 -16.79 5.57
C LEU A 160 1.92 -16.33 6.84
N VAL A 161 1.18 -16.15 7.92
CA VAL A 161 1.69 -15.97 9.28
C VAL A 161 1.39 -17.24 10.05
N ALA A 162 2.41 -17.84 10.65
CA ALA A 162 2.31 -19.09 11.40
C ALA A 162 2.96 -18.99 12.78
N LEU A 163 2.64 -19.91 13.69
CA LEU A 163 3.26 -20.07 15.01
C LEU A 163 3.82 -21.50 15.15
N ASP A 164 5.05 -21.63 15.66
CA ASP A 164 5.62 -22.93 16.05
C ASP A 164 5.26 -23.21 17.51
N ARG A 165 4.31 -24.13 17.76
CA ARG A 165 3.80 -24.44 19.11
C ARG A 165 4.87 -24.97 20.05
N GLU A 166 5.87 -25.66 19.52
CA GLU A 166 6.97 -26.23 20.30
C GLU A 166 8.08 -25.22 20.59
N ARG A 167 8.12 -24.10 19.85
CA ARG A 167 9.16 -23.07 19.98
C ARG A 167 8.59 -21.64 19.88
N PRO A 168 7.58 -21.27 20.69
CA PRO A 168 6.89 -19.98 20.58
C PRO A 168 7.79 -18.78 20.92
N SER A 169 8.89 -19.00 21.64
CA SER A 169 9.78 -17.94 22.14
C SER A 169 11.22 -18.07 21.64
N ALA A 170 11.49 -18.96 20.67
CA ALA A 170 12.81 -19.01 20.08
C ALA A 170 13.04 -17.69 19.33
N ARG A 171 13.71 -16.74 20.00
CA ARG A 171 14.35 -15.56 19.39
C ARG A 171 15.32 -16.04 18.33
N ARG A 172 14.77 -16.42 17.18
CA ARG A 172 15.52 -16.68 15.99
C ARG A 172 15.72 -15.31 15.38
N LEU A 173 16.99 -14.94 15.24
CA LEU A 173 17.37 -13.82 14.39
C LEU A 173 16.55 -13.89 13.09
N PRO A 174 16.03 -12.77 12.58
CA PRO A 174 15.38 -12.74 11.27
C PRO A 174 16.31 -13.41 10.26
N ARG A 175 15.88 -14.55 9.71
CA ARG A 175 16.70 -15.35 8.79
C ARG A 175 15.88 -15.69 7.57
N ARG A 176 16.20 -15.03 6.46
CA ARG A 176 15.77 -15.45 5.13
C ARG A 176 16.38 -16.82 4.84
N LEU A 177 15.53 -17.81 4.64
CA LEU A 177 15.95 -19.12 4.14
C LEU A 177 15.49 -19.22 2.68
N PRO A 178 16.33 -18.88 1.68
CA PRO A 178 15.96 -19.12 0.30
C PRO A 178 15.87 -20.63 0.10
N LEU A 179 14.66 -21.18 0.09
CA LEU A 179 14.46 -22.59 -0.22
C LEU A 179 14.50 -22.72 -1.74
N GLN A 180 15.69 -22.86 -2.32
CA GLN A 180 15.79 -23.03 -3.77
C GLN A 180 15.24 -24.40 -4.18
N ARG A 181 14.00 -24.40 -4.65
CA ARG A 181 13.45 -25.45 -5.52
C ARG A 181 13.26 -24.84 -6.92
N PRO A 182 13.34 -25.63 -8.00
CA PRO A 182 13.03 -25.11 -9.33
C PRO A 182 11.65 -24.42 -9.34
N GLY A 183 11.61 -23.12 -9.62
CA GLY A 183 10.38 -22.32 -9.67
C GLY A 183 9.83 -21.79 -8.34
N TYR A 184 10.52 -22.01 -7.21
CA TYR A 184 10.05 -21.61 -5.87
C TYR A 184 11.24 -21.13 -5.01
N SER A 185 11.15 -19.94 -4.43
CA SER A 185 12.20 -19.32 -3.61
C SER A 185 11.57 -18.53 -2.44
N PRO A 186 11.03 -19.22 -1.43
CA PRO A 186 10.24 -18.58 -0.40
C PRO A 186 11.08 -17.72 0.51
N GLU A 187 10.48 -16.62 0.93
CA GLU A 187 11.02 -15.73 1.93
C GLU A 187 10.37 -16.02 3.26
N ILE A 188 11.18 -16.57 4.17
CA ILE A 188 10.75 -16.89 5.54
C ILE A 188 11.40 -15.88 6.48
N PHE A 189 10.60 -15.24 7.32
CA PHE A 189 11.05 -14.29 8.34
C PHE A 189 10.54 -14.73 9.70
N PHE A 190 11.46 -14.95 10.63
CA PHE A 190 11.15 -15.15 12.04
C PHE A 190 11.00 -13.78 12.72
N ARG A 191 9.91 -13.57 13.45
CA ARG A 191 9.59 -12.29 14.10
C ARG A 191 9.80 -12.37 15.61
N ALA A 192 10.12 -11.25 16.23
CA ALA A 192 10.41 -11.16 17.67
C ALA A 192 9.25 -11.63 18.57
N ALA A 193 8.01 -11.50 18.09
CA ALA A 193 6.80 -11.98 18.77
C ALA A 193 6.59 -13.50 18.68
N GLY A 194 7.51 -14.26 18.06
CA GLY A 194 7.45 -15.73 17.98
C GLY A 194 6.75 -16.29 16.74
N ASN A 195 6.04 -15.46 15.97
CA ASN A 195 5.42 -15.87 14.72
C ASN A 195 6.38 -15.85 13.52
N ILE A 196 6.08 -16.67 12.53
CA ILE A 196 6.83 -16.91 11.29
C ILE A 196 6.02 -16.30 10.16
N TYR A 197 6.61 -15.42 9.37
CA TYR A 197 6.03 -14.98 8.11
C TYR A 197 6.67 -15.72 6.95
N ILE A 198 5.85 -16.26 6.08
CA ILE A 198 6.25 -16.97 4.88
C ILE A 198 5.60 -16.25 3.71
N ALA A 199 6.39 -15.84 2.74
CA ALA A 199 5.87 -15.31 1.48
C ALA A 199 6.62 -15.91 0.31
N ASP A 200 5.85 -16.40 -0.64
CA ASP A 200 6.28 -16.75 -1.99
C ASP A 200 5.03 -17.06 -2.81
N LEU A 201 5.20 -17.20 -4.12
CA LEU A 201 4.13 -17.32 -5.14
C LEU A 201 3.69 -15.95 -5.62
N ASN A 202 4.64 -15.33 -6.33
CA ASN A 202 4.38 -14.13 -7.10
C ASN A 202 3.80 -14.53 -8.45
N SER A 203 2.59 -14.07 -8.75
CA SER A 203 1.92 -14.36 -10.03
C SER A 203 1.53 -13.07 -10.72
N ALA A 204 1.94 -12.92 -11.98
CA ALA A 204 1.47 -11.85 -12.86
C ALA A 204 0.21 -12.25 -13.64
N ALA A 205 -0.24 -13.50 -13.52
CA ALA A 205 -1.41 -14.02 -14.23
C ALA A 205 -2.71 -13.80 -13.46
N GLU A 206 -2.64 -13.61 -12.14
CA GLU A 206 -3.84 -13.38 -11.33
C GLU A 206 -4.52 -12.06 -11.70
N PRO A 207 -5.84 -12.06 -11.97
CA PRO A 207 -6.56 -10.85 -12.28
C PRO A 207 -6.65 -9.93 -11.05
N LEU A 208 -6.43 -8.64 -11.27
CA LEU A 208 -6.61 -7.63 -10.22
C LEU A 208 -8.10 -7.50 -9.89
N SER A 209 -8.46 -7.75 -8.62
CA SER A 209 -9.83 -7.55 -8.13
C SER A 209 -10.28 -6.08 -8.26
N PRO A 210 -11.59 -5.78 -8.32
CA PRO A 210 -12.08 -4.40 -8.32
C PRO A 210 -11.66 -3.60 -7.07
N LEU A 211 -11.67 -4.23 -5.89
CA LEU A 211 -11.23 -3.64 -4.62
C LEU A 211 -10.28 -4.58 -3.86
N ALA A 212 -9.45 -3.99 -2.99
CA ALA A 212 -8.51 -4.74 -2.16
C ALA A 212 -9.21 -5.67 -1.15
N ALA A 213 -10.34 -5.26 -0.56
CA ALA A 213 -11.08 -6.08 0.41
C ALA A 213 -11.79 -7.30 -0.20
N GLU A 214 -12.01 -7.31 -1.51
CA GLU A 214 -12.70 -8.43 -2.19
C GLU A 214 -11.80 -9.67 -2.35
N LEU A 215 -10.54 -9.59 -1.90
CA LEU A 215 -9.58 -10.69 -1.97
C LEU A 215 -9.81 -11.80 -0.94
N GLY A 216 -10.84 -11.67 -0.11
CA GLY A 216 -11.07 -12.53 1.04
C GLY A 216 -10.02 -12.27 2.10
N ALA A 217 -10.43 -11.63 3.21
CA ALA A 217 -9.78 -11.99 4.47
C ALA A 217 -10.19 -13.44 4.70
N HIS A 218 -9.28 -14.39 4.44
CA HIS A 218 -9.52 -15.73 4.96
C HIS A 218 -9.55 -15.57 6.48
N GLU A 219 -10.74 -15.83 7.04
CA GLU A 219 -10.99 -15.88 8.47
C GLU A 219 -9.88 -16.72 9.12
N ASP A 220 -9.47 -16.33 10.33
CA ASP A 220 -8.63 -17.17 11.19
C ASP A 220 -9.24 -18.57 11.13
N GLY A 221 -8.58 -19.47 10.40
CA GLY A 221 -9.14 -20.79 10.16
C GLY A 221 -9.26 -21.48 11.50
N ASP A 222 -10.49 -21.58 12.00
CA ASP A 222 -10.89 -22.54 13.04
C ASP A 222 -10.95 -23.96 12.43
N ASP A 223 -10.08 -24.21 11.44
CA ASP A 223 -9.86 -25.53 10.88
C ASP A 223 -8.98 -26.27 11.89
N ASP A 224 -9.68 -27.13 12.62
CA ASP A 224 -9.26 -28.22 13.50
C ASP A 224 -8.03 -29.02 13.00
N HIS A 225 -6.89 -28.35 12.83
CA HIS A 225 -5.57 -28.95 12.67
C HIS A 225 -5.02 -29.24 14.07
N ALA A 226 -5.84 -29.91 14.87
CA ALA A 226 -5.44 -30.56 16.11
C ALA A 226 -4.36 -31.62 15.79
N GLY A 227 -3.09 -31.23 15.83
CA GLY A 227 -1.96 -32.17 15.83
C GLY A 227 -0.66 -31.70 15.15
N GLY A 228 -0.63 -30.55 14.47
CA GLY A 228 0.57 -30.04 13.81
C GLY A 228 1.49 -29.24 14.74
N ARG A 229 2.80 -29.26 14.49
CA ARG A 229 3.77 -28.38 15.16
C ARG A 229 3.58 -26.89 14.81
N ILE A 230 2.99 -26.61 13.64
CA ILE A 230 2.80 -25.27 13.10
C ILE A 230 1.31 -24.94 13.05
N ASP A 231 0.91 -23.85 13.70
CA ASP A 231 -0.43 -23.26 13.58
C ASP A 231 -0.40 -22.15 12.53
N VAL A 232 -1.34 -22.15 11.58
CA VAL A 232 -1.53 -21.04 10.66
C VAL A 232 -2.39 -19.99 11.36
N LEU A 233 -1.82 -18.80 11.55
CA LEU A 233 -2.51 -17.68 12.20
C LEU A 233 -3.21 -16.77 11.19
N ARG A 234 -2.72 -16.68 9.96
CA ARG A 234 -3.29 -15.82 8.93
C ARG A 234 -2.76 -16.18 7.56
N GLU A 235 -3.64 -16.19 6.57
CA GLU A 235 -3.28 -16.19 5.15
C GLU A 235 -3.55 -14.82 4.54
N GLY A 236 -2.90 -14.51 3.43
CA GLY A 236 -3.07 -13.22 2.79
C GLY A 236 -2.67 -13.21 1.34
N LEU A 237 -3.53 -12.61 0.52
CA LEU A 237 -3.28 -12.28 -0.87
C LEU A 237 -3.24 -10.76 -1.01
N CYS A 238 -2.22 -10.24 -1.70
CA CYS A 238 -2.16 -8.82 -2.04
C CYS A 238 -1.59 -8.60 -3.44
N PHE A 239 -1.90 -7.44 -4.04
CA PHE A 239 -1.31 -7.04 -5.33
C PHE A 239 -0.28 -5.94 -5.14
N ARG A 240 0.94 -6.20 -5.62
CA ARG A 240 2.03 -5.24 -5.62
C ARG A 240 2.04 -4.49 -6.97
N PRO A 241 2.16 -3.15 -6.96
CA PRO A 241 2.36 -2.41 -8.20
C PRO A 241 3.75 -2.72 -8.77
N ALA A 242 3.80 -3.08 -10.05
CA ALA A 242 5.02 -3.27 -10.82
C ALA A 242 5.06 -2.27 -11.98
N ASP A 243 6.23 -1.70 -12.28
CA ASP A 243 6.43 -0.89 -13.49
C ASP A 243 6.85 -1.82 -14.63
N LEU A 244 6.28 -1.61 -15.82
CA LEU A 244 6.70 -2.29 -17.05
C LEU A 244 8.01 -1.71 -17.61
N ARG A 245 8.43 -0.52 -17.17
CA ARG A 245 9.60 0.18 -17.70
C ARG A 245 10.83 -0.11 -16.84
N PRO A 246 11.99 -0.38 -17.47
CA PRO A 246 13.24 -0.64 -16.75
C PRO A 246 13.83 0.61 -16.06
N HIS A 247 13.35 1.84 -16.36
CA HIS A 247 13.87 3.09 -15.79
C HIS A 247 12.80 4.18 -15.61
N PRO A 248 12.85 4.97 -14.52
CA PRO A 248 11.90 6.05 -14.24
C PRO A 248 12.13 7.25 -15.17
N ARG A 249 11.04 7.83 -15.70
CA ARG A 249 11.04 9.15 -16.36
C ARG A 249 9.80 9.94 -15.93
N PRO A 250 9.88 11.28 -15.78
CA PRO A 250 8.72 12.12 -15.62
C PRO A 250 7.78 11.96 -16.84
N LEU A 251 6.47 11.94 -16.59
CA LEU A 251 5.43 11.78 -17.60
C LEU A 251 5.42 13.01 -18.54
N PRO A 252 5.67 12.85 -19.85
CA PRO A 252 5.55 13.96 -20.79
C PRO A 252 4.07 14.27 -21.04
N GLY A 253 3.68 15.55 -21.00
CA GLY A 253 2.41 16.02 -21.55
C GLY A 253 1.21 16.14 -20.60
N ALA A 254 1.36 15.97 -19.29
CA ALA A 254 0.31 16.31 -18.35
C ALA A 254 0.33 17.82 -18.02
N SER A 255 -0.32 18.64 -18.85
CA SER A 255 -0.73 19.99 -18.47
C SER A 255 -1.96 19.92 -17.56
N ALA A 256 -1.82 19.27 -16.40
CA ALA A 256 -2.72 19.40 -15.26
C ALA A 256 -2.05 18.72 -14.06
N ARG A 257 -2.29 19.30 -12.89
CA ARG A 257 -1.72 19.04 -11.58
C ARG A 257 -2.07 17.67 -10.98
N VAL A 258 -1.80 16.60 -11.72
CA VAL A 258 -2.11 15.22 -11.36
C VAL A 258 -0.79 14.47 -11.17
N TRP A 259 -0.55 14.01 -9.95
CA TRP A 259 0.59 13.15 -9.62
C TRP A 259 0.05 11.74 -9.39
N ALA A 260 0.52 10.76 -10.17
CA ALA A 260 0.30 9.35 -9.91
C ALA A 260 1.56 8.79 -9.26
N LEU A 261 1.44 8.26 -8.04
CA LEU A 261 2.52 7.54 -7.37
C LEU A 261 2.64 6.12 -7.95
N GLY A 262 3.10 6.05 -9.20
CA GLY A 262 3.88 4.91 -9.68
C GLY A 262 5.35 5.22 -9.37
N ARG A 263 6.07 4.30 -8.73
CA ARG A 263 7.41 4.50 -8.13
C ARG A 263 8.29 5.45 -8.96
N SER A 264 8.69 6.56 -8.34
CA SER A 264 9.73 7.49 -8.80
C SER A 264 11.12 7.01 -8.45
#